data_AF-A0A526V2B6-F1
#
_entry.id   AF-A0A526V2B6-F1
#
_cell.length_a   1.000
_cell.length_b   1.000
_cell.length_c   1.000
_cell.angle_alpha   90.00
_cell.angle_beta   90.00
_cell.angle_gamma   90.00
#
_symmetry.space_group_name_H-M   'P 1'
#
loop_
_entity.id
_entity.type
_entity.pdbx_description
1 polymer ?
#
loop_
_entity_poly.entity_id
_entity_poly.type
_entity_poly.pdbx_seq_one_letter_code
_entity_poly.pdbx_strand_id
1 'polypeptide(L)' 'LETDDFARDHAAMLEKGVEFREAPRFEPYGTVAVFADLHGNLWDLIEPKR' A
#
# COMPACT_ATOMS: atom_id res chain seq x y z
N LEU A 1 -4.22 -3.90 -4.75
CA LEU A 1 -4.10 -2.66 -5.53
C LEU A 1 -2.67 -2.57 -6.03
N GLU A 2 -2.45 -2.78 -7.33
CA GLU A 2 -1.13 -2.67 -7.95
C GLU A 2 -0.83 -1.20 -8.28
N THR A 3 0.42 -0.77 -8.12
CA THR A 3 0.93 0.55 -8.50
C THR A 3 2.30 0.45 -9.19
N ASP A 4 2.64 1.47 -9.96
CA ASP A 4 3.95 1.67 -10.60
C ASP A 4 4.92 2.53 -9.76
N ASP A 5 4.42 3.19 -8.70
CA ASP A 5 5.21 4.00 -7.77
C ASP A 5 4.60 3.90 -6.37
N PHE A 6 5.15 2.97 -5.58
CA PHE A 6 4.70 2.69 -4.23
C PHE A 6 4.80 3.91 -3.34
N ALA A 7 5.92 4.64 -3.39
CA ALA A 7 6.21 5.73 -2.48
C ALA A 7 5.24 6.91 -2.71
N ARG A 8 5.01 7.27 -3.98
CA ARG A 8 4.07 8.32 -4.37
C ARG A 8 2.65 7.99 -3.93
N ASP A 9 2.18 6.79 -4.25
CA ASP A 9 0.78 6.42 -4.00
C ASP A 9 0.52 6.16 -2.51
N HIS A 10 1.47 5.55 -1.79
CA HIS A 10 1.41 5.41 -0.33
C HIS A 10 1.32 6.77 0.36
N ALA A 11 2.17 7.74 -0.03
CA ALA A 11 2.11 9.10 0.53
C ALA A 11 0.76 9.78 0.24
N ALA A 12 0.28 9.71 -1.00
CA ALA A 12 -1.00 10.30 -1.38
C ALA A 12 -2.20 9.65 -0.64
N MET A 13 -2.12 8.35 -0.34
CA MET A 13 -3.13 7.65 0.46
C MET A 13 -3.10 8.09 1.93
N LEU A 14 -1.91 8.25 2.51
CA LEU A 14 -1.75 8.80 3.86
C LEU A 14 -2.29 10.23 3.97
N GLU A 15 -2.00 11.10 3.00
CA GLU A 15 -2.52 12.47 2.96
C GLU A 15 -4.06 12.52 2.86
N LYS A 16 -4.67 11.50 2.26
CA LYS A 16 -6.13 11.33 2.19
C LYS A 16 -6.72 10.67 3.45
N GLY A 17 -5.91 10.37 4.46
CA GLY A 17 -6.36 9.78 5.72
C GLY A 17 -6.57 8.26 5.66
N VAL A 18 -6.02 7.57 4.67
CA VAL A 18 -6.05 6.10 4.64
C VAL A 18 -5.16 5.55 5.75
N GLU A 19 -5.71 4.66 6.57
CA GLU A 19 -4.97 4.00 7.64
C GLU A 19 -4.31 2.71 7.13
N PHE A 20 -2.97 2.73 7.09
CA PHE A 20 -2.16 1.53 6.88
C PHE A 20 -2.00 0.77 8.21
N ARG A 21 -2.14 -0.55 8.15
CA ARG A 21 -2.05 -1.46 9.31
C ARG A 21 -0.63 -1.84 9.67
N GLU A 22 0.30 -1.65 8.74
CA GLU A 22 1.70 -2.01 8.87
C GLU A 22 2.58 -1.01 8.10
N ALA A 23 3.85 -0.95 8.48
CA ALA A 23 4.84 -0.26 7.67
C ALA A 23 5.09 -1.04 6.36
N PRO A 24 5.46 -0.37 5.25
CA PRO A 24 5.78 -1.04 4.00
C PRO A 24 6.83 -2.14 4.19
N ARG A 25 6.55 -3.32 3.62
CA ARG A 25 7.45 -4.47 3.57
C ARG A 25 8.13 -4.54 2.20
N PHE A 26 9.41 -4.89 2.21
CA PHE A 26 10.20 -5.10 1.01
C PHE A 26 10.41 -6.60 0.79
N GLU A 27 9.63 -7.15 -0.13
CA GLU A 27 9.59 -8.58 -0.40
C GLU A 27 10.26 -8.89 -1.75
N PRO A 28 10.69 -10.15 -2.00
CA PRO A 28 11.32 -10.51 -3.27
C PRO A 28 10.46 -10.21 -4.51
N TYR A 29 9.13 -10.21 -4.34
CA TYR A 29 8.14 -9.97 -5.39
C TYR A 29 7.70 -8.50 -5.50
N GLY A 30 8.12 -7.60 -4.60
CA GLY A 30 7.71 -6.20 -4.63
C GLY A 30 7.68 -5.53 -3.27
N THR A 31 7.34 -4.24 -3.27
CA THR A 31 7.07 -3.48 -2.05
C THR A 31 5.57 -3.53 -1.75
N VAL A 32 5.18 -3.88 -0.53
CA VAL A 32 3.78 -4.10 -0.16
C VAL A 32 3.42 -3.43 1.17
N ALA A 33 2.21 -2.89 1.31
CA ALA A 33 1.62 -2.51 2.59
C ALA A 33 0.12 -2.77 2.63
N VAL A 34 -0.37 -3.16 3.81
CA VAL A 34 -1.80 -3.45 4.04
C VAL A 34 -2.50 -2.20 4.56
N PHE A 35 -3.63 -1.85 3.97
CA PHE A 35 -4.55 -0.82 4.47
C PHE A 35 -5.98 -1.34 4.60
N ALA A 36 -6.80 -0.64 5.38
CA ALA A 36 -8.23 -0.91 5.47
C ALA A 36 -9.04 0.08 4.63
N ASP A 37 -10.03 -0.40 3.88
CA ASP A 37 -11.01 0.46 3.23
C ASP A 37 -12.07 0.99 4.22
N LEU A 38 -13.01 1.81 3.74
CA LEU A 38 -14.08 2.42 4.55
C LEU A 38 -15.04 1.39 5.19
N HIS A 39 -15.06 0.14 4.69
CA HIS A 39 -15.86 -0.95 5.23
C HIS A 39 -15.04 -1.88 6.13
N GLY A 40 -13.75 -1.57 6.35
CA GLY A 40 -12.83 -2.38 7.14
C GLY A 40 -12.25 -3.58 6.38
N ASN A 41 -12.45 -3.70 5.06
CA ASN A 41 -11.80 -4.76 4.30
C ASN A 41 -10.31 -4.45 4.15
N LEU A 42 -9.49 -5.49 4.25
CA LEU A 42 -8.04 -5.37 4.11
C LEU A 42 -7.63 -5.51 2.65
N TRP A 43 -6.75 -4.61 2.23
CA TRP A 43 -6.20 -4.55 0.88
C TRP A 43 -4.70 -4.35 0.90
N ASP A 44 -4.01 -5.00 -0.03
CA ASP A 44 -2.60 -4.76 -0.29
C ASP A 44 -2.45 -3.62 -1.30
N LEU A 45 -1.66 -2.60 -0.99
CA LEU A 45 -0.99 -1.77 -1.99
C LEU A 45 0.33 -2.45 -2.34
N ILE A 46 0.60 -2.72 -3.62
CA ILE A 46 1.80 -3.42 -4.06
C ILE A 46 2.42 -2.76 -5.30
N GLU A 47 3.72 -2.52 -5.26
CA GLU A 47 4.55 -2.27 -6.44
C GLU A 47 5.34 -3.55 -6.75
N PRO A 48 4.98 -4.31 -7.79
CA PRO A 48 5.63 -5.56 -8.12
C PRO A 48 7.03 -5.31 -8.68
N LYS A 49 7.98 -6.14 -8.24
CA LYS A 49 9.34 -6.13 -8.78
C LYS A 49 9.34 -6.84 -10.13
N ARG A 50 9.39 -6.07 -11.21
CA ARG A 50 9.45 -6.57 -12.59
C ARG A 50 10.83 -6.42 -13.18
#